data_AF-A0A7C5D8W8-F1
#
_entry.id   AF-A0A7C5D8W8-F1
#
_cell.length_a   1.000
_cell.length_b   1.000
_cell.length_c   1.000
_cell.angle_alpha   90.00
_cell.angle_beta   90.00
_cell.angle_gamma   90.00
#
_symmetry.space_group_name_H-M   'P 1'
#
loop_
_entity.id
_entity.type
_entity.pdbx_description
1 polymer ?
#
loop_
_entity_poly.entity_id
_entity_poly.type
_entity_poly.pdbx_seq_one_letter_code
_entity_poly.pdbx_strand_id
1 'polypeptide(L)'
;MTPPIILPKILRDKDLTLALRRLKLKTSDIKSVHYGDNQTLIFLKNRVKNKPKKELIPSRKTEEEILKVETFVETYRYLIERERIAEIEAQIREIKTISAHERELFGRAILGLRGRYLGEQFYYHLVRFSRDKRIETEIANGDIVLVSYGDPLSSDLTGTVYEIKRHYITVAFENAPPKWALRDNIRIDLYINDITFKRMEENLLELLHATGRTRALRNILLGLQTPSPAKPLSFTPRDTRLNPAQQKAISGALGSNDLFLIHGPPGTGKTSTLIELILQETKRGQKVLATADSNTAVDNMLSRLADYKLNIVRIGHPVRIAEALQKYSIHFLYEQHVETLSLKEGWQEIKEMARQRDLYSKPTQARSRGMSHDRILSLVHKGKTQRGISKETMQSMASWIKANEKIDRKVQTLQEKEAEIYDRIIRDADVVLATNS
;
A
#
# COMPACT_ATOMS: atom_id res chain seq x y z
N MET A 1 -28.25 -35.04 7.76
CA MET A 1 -27.49 -33.91 8.33
C MET A 1 -28.34 -32.65 8.24
N THR A 2 -28.20 -31.72 9.19
CA THR A 2 -28.90 -30.41 9.10
C THR A 2 -28.24 -29.59 7.98
N PRO A 3 -29.01 -29.02 7.02
CA PRO A 3 -28.42 -28.20 5.97
C PRO A 3 -27.74 -26.95 6.56
N PRO A 4 -26.65 -26.46 5.96
CA PRO A 4 -26.03 -25.22 6.39
C PRO A 4 -26.98 -24.04 6.17
N ILE A 5 -26.69 -22.94 6.87
CA ILE A 5 -27.42 -21.67 6.79
C ILE A 5 -26.50 -20.63 6.16
N ILE A 6 -27.03 -19.80 5.27
CA ILE A 6 -26.32 -18.64 4.72
C ILE A 6 -26.96 -17.33 5.15
N LEU A 7 -26.14 -16.36 5.55
CA LEU A 7 -26.56 -15.03 5.97
C LEU A 7 -25.83 -13.95 5.17
N PRO A 8 -26.54 -12.99 4.55
CA PRO A 8 -25.91 -11.93 3.78
C PRO A 8 -25.36 -10.81 4.71
N LYS A 9 -24.26 -10.19 4.29
CA LYS A 9 -23.68 -8.97 4.88
C LYS A 9 -23.29 -9.07 6.36
N ILE A 10 -22.94 -10.27 6.81
CA ILE A 10 -22.34 -10.49 8.13
C ILE A 10 -20.89 -10.89 7.87
N LEU A 11 -19.95 -10.03 8.28
CA LEU A 11 -18.51 -10.21 8.00
C LEU A 11 -17.68 -10.17 9.27
N ARG A 12 -18.34 -10.12 10.44
CA ARG A 12 -17.70 -9.99 11.75
C ARG A 12 -18.49 -10.76 12.81
N ASP A 13 -17.77 -11.34 13.77
CA ASP A 13 -18.35 -12.14 14.85
C ASP A 13 -19.33 -11.37 15.75
N LYS A 14 -19.11 -10.05 15.91
CA LYS A 14 -20.00 -9.17 16.69
C LYS A 14 -21.40 -9.10 16.06
N ASP A 15 -21.47 -9.01 14.73
CA ASP A 15 -22.72 -8.91 13.98
C ASP A 15 -23.42 -10.28 13.86
N LEU A 16 -22.63 -11.35 13.85
CA LEU A 16 -23.11 -12.73 13.83
C LEU A 16 -23.95 -13.07 15.06
N THR A 17 -23.53 -12.64 16.26
CA THR A 17 -24.27 -12.92 17.50
C THR A 17 -25.70 -12.37 17.47
N LEU A 18 -25.87 -11.15 16.95
CA LEU A 18 -27.19 -10.52 16.81
C LEU A 18 -28.07 -11.27 15.80
N ALA A 19 -27.49 -11.70 14.68
CA ALA A 19 -28.19 -12.44 13.65
C ALA A 19 -28.64 -13.83 14.13
N LEU A 20 -27.79 -14.55 14.87
CA LEU A 20 -28.13 -15.84 15.46
C LEU A 20 -29.33 -15.74 16.41
N ARG A 21 -29.39 -14.70 17.24
CA ARG A 21 -30.54 -14.44 18.13
C ARG A 21 -31.84 -14.28 17.36
N ARG A 22 -31.83 -13.56 16.22
CA ARG A 22 -33.02 -13.42 15.35
C ARG A 22 -33.49 -14.76 14.78
N LEU A 23 -32.56 -15.68 14.55
CA LEU A 23 -32.83 -17.05 14.08
C LEU A 23 -33.14 -18.04 15.22
N LYS A 24 -33.18 -17.56 16.47
CA LYS A 24 -33.33 -18.39 17.68
C LYS A 24 -32.25 -19.48 17.80
N LEU A 25 -31.04 -19.19 17.30
CA LEU A 25 -29.86 -20.04 17.40
C LEU A 25 -28.92 -19.53 18.49
N LYS A 26 -28.23 -20.45 19.16
CA LYS A 26 -27.15 -20.15 20.10
C LYS A 26 -25.81 -20.45 19.46
N THR A 27 -24.75 -19.80 19.94
CA THR A 27 -23.36 -20.10 19.53
C THR A 27 -22.99 -21.56 19.78
N SER A 28 -23.55 -22.20 20.81
CA SER A 28 -23.39 -23.63 21.10
C SER A 28 -23.86 -24.55 19.97
N ASP A 29 -24.83 -24.11 19.16
CA ASP A 29 -25.47 -24.90 18.11
C ASP A 29 -24.63 -24.95 16.82
N ILE A 30 -23.65 -24.05 16.71
CA ILE A 30 -22.77 -23.92 15.56
C ILE A 30 -21.66 -24.96 15.62
N LYS A 31 -21.44 -25.64 14.49
CA LYS A 31 -20.30 -26.54 14.24
C LYS A 31 -19.11 -25.76 13.69
N SER A 32 -19.34 -24.93 12.67
CA SER A 32 -18.33 -24.08 12.05
C SER A 32 -19.00 -22.90 11.34
N VAL A 33 -18.24 -21.83 11.17
CA VAL A 33 -18.62 -20.59 10.48
C VAL A 33 -17.56 -20.35 9.42
N HIS A 34 -18.02 -19.94 8.24
CA HIS A 34 -17.20 -19.70 7.06
C HIS A 34 -17.62 -18.38 6.42
N TYR A 35 -16.67 -17.59 5.96
CA TYR A 35 -16.90 -16.25 5.40
C TYR A 35 -16.48 -16.21 3.93
N GLY A 36 -17.27 -15.53 3.09
CA GLY A 36 -16.93 -15.38 1.68
C GLY A 36 -18.03 -14.67 0.92
N ASP A 37 -17.68 -13.97 -0.17
CA ASP A 37 -18.64 -13.33 -1.08
C ASP A 37 -19.62 -12.34 -0.41
N ASN A 38 -19.18 -11.66 0.65
CA ASN A 38 -20.03 -10.84 1.52
C ASN A 38 -21.16 -11.63 2.22
N GLN A 39 -20.94 -12.91 2.50
CA GLN A 39 -21.88 -13.83 3.13
C GLN A 39 -21.19 -14.63 4.26
N THR A 40 -22.00 -15.10 5.21
CA THR A 40 -21.59 -16.07 6.24
C THR A 40 -22.30 -17.40 6.01
N LEU A 41 -21.53 -18.48 5.88
CA LEU A 41 -21.99 -19.85 5.80
C LEU A 41 -21.81 -20.53 7.16
N ILE A 42 -22.87 -21.14 7.69
CA ILE A 42 -22.91 -21.67 9.05
C ILE A 42 -23.33 -23.14 9.01
N PHE A 43 -22.46 -24.03 9.49
CA PHE A 43 -22.79 -25.43 9.70
C PHE A 43 -23.27 -25.67 11.13
N LEU A 44 -24.29 -26.49 11.29
CA LEU A 44 -24.95 -26.76 12.58
C LEU A 44 -24.61 -28.18 13.09
N LYS A 45 -24.54 -28.36 14.42
CA LYS A 45 -24.14 -29.64 15.08
C LYS A 45 -25.17 -30.78 15.04
N ASN A 46 -26.27 -30.67 14.30
CA ASN A 46 -27.38 -31.64 14.18
C ASN A 46 -28.48 -31.62 15.28
N ARG A 47 -28.52 -30.63 16.20
CA ARG A 47 -29.55 -30.53 17.27
C ARG A 47 -30.39 -29.25 17.22
N VAL A 48 -30.72 -28.73 16.05
CA VAL A 48 -31.58 -27.54 15.97
C VAL A 48 -33.04 -27.98 15.88
N LYS A 49 -33.84 -27.61 16.89
CA LYS A 49 -35.27 -27.95 16.97
C LYS A 49 -36.09 -27.38 15.79
N ASN A 50 -35.64 -26.28 15.20
CA ASN A 50 -36.30 -25.60 14.08
C ASN A 50 -35.47 -25.76 12.80
N LYS A 51 -36.06 -26.33 11.75
CA LYS A 51 -35.43 -26.35 10.42
C LYS A 51 -35.23 -24.91 9.92
N PRO A 52 -34.07 -24.58 9.31
CA PRO A 52 -33.87 -23.27 8.72
C PRO A 52 -34.88 -23.00 7.61
N LYS A 53 -35.28 -21.73 7.45
CA LYS A 53 -36.12 -21.30 6.32
C LYS A 53 -35.42 -21.64 5.00
N LYS A 54 -36.19 -22.06 4.00
CA LYS A 54 -35.66 -22.47 2.67
C LYS A 54 -34.78 -21.39 2.02
N GLU A 55 -35.13 -20.12 2.22
CA GLU A 55 -34.37 -18.95 1.73
C GLU A 55 -32.95 -18.83 2.30
N LEU A 56 -32.71 -19.44 3.47
CA LEU A 56 -31.42 -19.41 4.15
C LEU A 56 -30.57 -20.65 3.84
N ILE A 57 -31.04 -21.56 2.98
CA ILE A 57 -30.29 -22.74 2.59
C ILE A 57 -29.48 -22.37 1.34
N PRO A 58 -28.14 -22.40 1.38
CA PRO A 58 -27.32 -22.07 0.23
C PRO A 58 -27.46 -23.14 -0.87
N SER A 59 -27.17 -22.73 -2.11
CA SER A 59 -26.95 -23.71 -3.17
C SER A 59 -25.64 -24.46 -2.92
N ARG A 60 -25.52 -25.69 -3.42
CA ARG A 60 -24.27 -26.46 -3.35
C ARG A 60 -23.09 -25.71 -3.96
N LYS A 61 -23.32 -24.97 -5.05
CA LYS A 61 -22.30 -24.14 -5.71
C LYS A 61 -21.82 -23.01 -4.79
N THR A 62 -22.74 -22.35 -4.10
CA THR A 62 -22.42 -21.28 -3.13
C THR A 62 -21.64 -21.82 -1.94
N GLU A 63 -22.03 -22.99 -1.42
CA GLU A 63 -21.30 -23.66 -0.35
C GLU A 63 -19.87 -24.01 -0.77
N GLU A 64 -19.70 -24.64 -1.93
CA GLU A 64 -18.38 -25.01 -2.47
C GLU A 64 -17.48 -23.79 -2.71
N GLU A 65 -18.05 -22.71 -3.28
CA GLU A 65 -17.34 -21.47 -3.55
C GLU A 65 -16.83 -20.81 -2.27
N ILE A 66 -17.70 -20.59 -1.27
CA ILE A 66 -17.30 -19.97 0.00
C ILE A 66 -16.21 -20.79 0.69
N LEU A 67 -16.40 -22.11 0.82
CA LEU A 67 -15.43 -22.98 1.47
C LEU A 67 -14.07 -22.97 0.77
N LYS A 68 -14.06 -23.04 -0.56
CA LYS A 68 -12.80 -23.07 -1.32
C LYS A 68 -12.06 -21.74 -1.25
N VAL A 69 -12.78 -20.62 -1.35
CA VAL A 69 -12.20 -19.27 -1.27
C VAL A 69 -11.62 -19.01 0.12
N GLU A 70 -12.39 -19.28 1.18
CA GLU A 70 -11.91 -19.07 2.55
C GLU A 70 -10.72 -19.97 2.88
N THR A 71 -10.78 -21.25 2.50
CA THR A 71 -9.65 -22.17 2.70
C THR A 71 -8.39 -21.65 2.01
N PHE A 72 -8.50 -21.15 0.78
CA PHE A 72 -7.38 -20.54 0.06
C PHE A 72 -6.85 -19.31 0.80
N VAL A 73 -7.73 -18.38 1.18
CA VAL A 73 -7.36 -17.13 1.87
C VAL A 73 -6.67 -17.42 3.20
N GLU A 74 -7.25 -18.24 4.05
CA GLU A 74 -6.69 -18.56 5.37
C GLU A 74 -5.37 -19.32 5.26
N THR A 75 -5.22 -20.20 4.28
CA THR A 75 -3.95 -20.89 4.02
C THR A 75 -2.86 -19.88 3.65
N TYR A 76 -3.11 -18.97 2.71
CA TYR A 76 -2.10 -18.00 2.30
C TYR A 76 -1.83 -16.93 3.37
N ARG A 77 -2.84 -16.49 4.14
CA ARG A 77 -2.64 -15.60 5.28
C ARG A 77 -1.70 -16.22 6.32
N TYR A 78 -1.91 -17.49 6.64
CA TYR A 78 -1.01 -18.23 7.54
C TYR A 78 0.41 -18.31 6.99
N LEU A 79 0.60 -18.60 5.70
CA LEU A 79 1.91 -18.69 5.08
C LEU A 79 2.63 -17.33 5.04
N ILE A 80 1.93 -16.26 4.68
CA ILE A 80 2.43 -14.88 4.66
C ILE A 80 2.89 -14.45 6.06
N GLU A 81 2.07 -14.69 7.10
CA GLU A 81 2.43 -14.32 8.47
C GLU A 81 3.63 -15.13 8.97
N ARG A 82 3.76 -16.40 8.58
CA ARG A 82 4.95 -17.20 8.91
C ARG A 82 6.21 -16.64 8.26
N GLU A 83 6.14 -16.26 7.00
CA GLU A 83 7.28 -15.65 6.30
C GLU A 83 7.66 -14.32 6.95
N ARG A 84 6.68 -13.46 7.21
CA ARG A 84 6.85 -12.18 7.89
C ARG A 84 7.54 -12.33 9.26
N ILE A 85 7.05 -13.24 10.12
CA ILE A 85 7.65 -13.50 11.43
C ILE A 85 9.07 -14.03 11.26
N ALA A 86 9.29 -14.98 10.36
CA ALA A 86 10.63 -15.55 10.14
C ALA A 86 11.62 -14.49 9.66
N GLU A 87 11.21 -13.59 8.77
CA GLU A 87 12.04 -12.51 8.23
C GLU A 87 12.38 -11.46 9.31
N ILE A 88 11.38 -11.03 10.09
CA ILE A 88 11.58 -10.12 11.24
C ILE A 88 12.50 -10.75 12.30
N GLU A 89 12.25 -12.01 12.67
CA GLU A 89 13.07 -12.72 13.66
C GLU A 89 14.50 -12.92 13.20
N ALA A 90 14.70 -13.28 11.93
CA ALA A 90 16.04 -13.42 11.34
C ALA A 90 16.81 -12.11 11.43
N GLN A 91 16.18 -10.99 11.09
CA GLN A 91 16.80 -9.67 11.14
C GLN A 91 17.11 -9.22 12.57
N ILE A 92 16.15 -9.34 13.49
CA ILE A 92 16.35 -8.96 14.90
C ILE A 92 17.46 -9.83 15.51
N ARG A 93 17.47 -11.13 15.22
CA ARG A 93 18.52 -12.04 15.67
C ARG A 93 19.87 -11.58 15.14
N GLU A 94 19.96 -11.28 13.85
CA GLU A 94 21.18 -10.81 13.21
C GLU A 94 21.70 -9.51 13.85
N ILE A 95 20.82 -8.53 14.11
CA ILE A 95 21.18 -7.28 14.78
C ILE A 95 21.68 -7.52 16.22
N LYS A 96 21.12 -8.50 16.92
CA LYS A 96 21.50 -8.84 18.30
C LYS A 96 22.77 -9.67 18.41
N THR A 97 23.01 -10.58 17.48
CA THR A 97 24.11 -11.57 17.58
C THR A 97 25.36 -11.12 16.83
N ILE A 98 25.21 -10.33 15.77
CA ILE A 98 26.32 -9.87 14.95
C ILE A 98 26.68 -8.44 15.35
N SER A 99 27.97 -8.19 15.58
CA SER A 99 28.44 -6.86 15.94
C SER A 99 28.22 -5.86 14.80
N ALA A 100 28.16 -4.57 15.12
CA ALA A 100 28.01 -3.51 14.12
C ALA A 100 29.07 -3.59 13.00
N HIS A 101 30.32 -3.91 13.36
CA HIS A 101 31.44 -4.00 12.42
C HIS A 101 31.32 -5.21 11.50
N GLU A 102 30.90 -6.37 12.01
CA GLU A 102 30.66 -7.55 11.18
C GLU A 102 29.48 -7.35 10.23
N ARG A 103 28.40 -6.68 10.67
CA ARG A 103 27.28 -6.32 9.77
C ARG A 103 27.73 -5.39 8.65
N GLU A 104 28.63 -4.45 8.93
CA GLU A 104 29.25 -3.62 7.91
C GLU A 104 30.14 -4.41 6.95
N LEU A 105 30.89 -5.39 7.46
CA LEU A 105 31.71 -6.28 6.63
C LEU A 105 30.85 -7.13 5.68
N PHE A 106 29.69 -7.58 6.13
CA PHE A 106 28.69 -8.25 5.29
C PHE A 106 27.90 -7.29 4.41
N GLY A 107 28.18 -5.98 4.47
CA GLY A 107 27.50 -4.98 3.66
C GLY A 107 26.06 -4.68 4.07
N ARG A 108 25.61 -5.12 5.25
CA ARG A 108 24.24 -4.96 5.76
C ARG A 108 24.05 -3.75 6.65
N ALA A 109 25.14 -3.12 7.04
CA ALA A 109 25.16 -1.87 7.78
C ALA A 109 26.22 -0.91 7.23
N ILE A 110 26.01 0.38 7.44
CA ILE A 110 26.98 1.43 7.13
C ILE A 110 27.15 2.27 8.39
N LEU A 111 28.37 2.27 8.94
CA LEU A 111 28.67 2.93 10.21
C LEU A 111 29.35 4.29 9.99
N GLY A 112 29.33 5.12 11.05
CA GLY A 112 30.14 6.33 11.16
C GLY A 112 29.74 7.42 10.16
N LEU A 113 28.47 7.51 9.83
CA LEU A 113 27.96 8.46 8.84
C LEU A 113 27.67 9.84 9.47
N ARG A 114 27.81 10.89 8.65
CA ARG A 114 27.38 12.25 8.97
C ARG A 114 26.20 12.63 8.10
N GLY A 115 25.08 12.97 8.71
CA GLY A 115 23.85 13.39 8.02
C GLY A 115 23.85 14.86 7.62
N ARG A 116 23.45 15.17 6.38
CA ARG A 116 23.24 16.53 5.88
C ARG A 116 21.94 16.60 5.08
N TYR A 117 21.07 17.51 5.48
CA TYR A 117 19.81 17.76 4.76
C TYR A 117 20.09 18.41 3.40
N LEU A 118 19.52 17.84 2.33
CA LEU A 118 19.67 18.34 0.96
C LEU A 118 18.47 19.17 0.50
N GLY A 119 17.28 18.93 1.05
CA GLY A 119 16.05 19.61 0.65
C GLY A 119 14.86 18.66 0.52
N GLU A 120 13.75 19.19 0.00
CA GLU A 120 12.55 18.42 -0.36
C GLU A 120 12.54 18.17 -1.87
N GLN A 121 12.22 16.94 -2.29
CA GLN A 121 12.01 16.58 -3.69
C GLN A 121 10.89 15.54 -3.78
N PHE A 122 9.90 15.74 -4.65
CA PHE A 122 8.75 14.84 -4.79
C PHE A 122 8.05 14.52 -3.46
N TYR A 123 7.90 15.52 -2.57
CA TYR A 123 7.35 15.38 -1.21
C TYR A 123 8.22 14.61 -0.20
N TYR A 124 9.43 14.20 -0.59
CA TYR A 124 10.37 13.52 0.30
C TYR A 124 11.46 14.45 0.78
N HIS A 125 11.81 14.30 2.05
CA HIS A 125 12.96 14.94 2.69
C HIS A 125 14.22 14.13 2.39
N LEU A 126 15.15 14.72 1.63
CA LEU A 126 16.40 14.06 1.26
C LEU A 126 17.50 14.37 2.28
N VAL A 127 18.10 13.34 2.86
CA VAL A 127 19.30 13.45 3.70
C VAL A 127 20.43 12.65 3.10
N ARG A 128 21.58 13.31 2.91
CA ARG A 128 22.82 12.65 2.53
C ARG A 128 23.61 12.27 3.77
N PHE A 129 23.95 11.00 3.86
CA PHE A 129 24.81 10.44 4.88
C PHE A 129 26.17 10.13 4.27
N SER A 130 27.20 10.86 4.67
CA SER A 130 28.55 10.76 4.10
C SER A 130 29.58 10.30 5.12
N ARG A 131 30.68 9.70 4.64
CA ARG A 131 31.86 9.35 5.44
C ARG A 131 33.12 9.27 4.57
N ASP A 132 34.28 9.28 5.20
CA ASP A 132 35.56 9.18 4.49
C ASP A 132 35.82 7.76 3.97
N LYS A 133 35.48 6.73 4.76
CA LYS A 133 35.61 5.32 4.37
C LYS A 133 34.69 4.99 3.19
N ARG A 134 35.21 4.26 2.19
CA ARG A 134 34.39 3.79 1.07
C ARG A 134 33.19 2.96 1.57
N ILE A 135 32.03 3.14 0.96
CA ILE A 135 30.82 2.36 1.21
C ILE A 135 30.85 1.13 0.31
N GLU A 136 30.88 -0.05 0.93
CA GLU A 136 30.77 -1.36 0.30
C GLU A 136 29.60 -2.06 1.01
N THR A 137 28.51 -2.30 0.29
CA THR A 137 27.22 -2.65 0.90
C THR A 137 26.36 -3.48 -0.06
N GLU A 138 25.51 -4.34 0.50
CA GLU A 138 24.43 -5.04 -0.20
C GLU A 138 23.19 -4.15 -0.36
N ILE A 139 23.11 -3.03 0.39
CA ILE A 139 22.04 -2.05 0.27
C ILE A 139 22.03 -1.48 -1.15
N ALA A 140 20.87 -1.43 -1.77
CA ALA A 140 20.64 -0.94 -3.12
C ALA A 140 19.68 0.26 -3.14
N ASN A 141 19.63 0.94 -4.29
CA ASN A 141 18.66 2.01 -4.51
C ASN A 141 17.24 1.45 -4.40
N GLY A 142 16.40 2.11 -3.61
CA GLY A 142 15.03 1.68 -3.34
C GLY A 142 14.84 0.81 -2.10
N ASP A 143 15.91 0.30 -1.50
CA ASP A 143 15.81 -0.46 -0.25
C ASP A 143 15.27 0.42 0.87
N ILE A 144 14.56 -0.21 1.81
CA ILE A 144 14.21 0.44 3.07
C ILE A 144 15.38 0.24 4.02
N VAL A 145 15.76 1.33 4.68
CA VAL A 145 16.83 1.31 5.67
C VAL A 145 16.35 1.89 6.98
N LEU A 146 16.88 1.33 8.07
CA LEU A 146 16.72 1.84 9.41
C LEU A 146 17.88 2.76 9.74
N VAL A 147 17.57 4.03 10.00
CA VAL A 147 18.57 5.02 10.40
C VAL A 147 18.57 5.13 11.91
N SER A 148 19.73 5.10 12.54
CA SER A 148 19.87 5.12 14.00
C SER A 148 21.06 5.93 14.46
N TYR A 149 21.00 6.39 15.70
CA TYR A 149 22.11 7.00 16.43
C TYR A 149 22.51 6.06 17.58
N GLY A 150 23.44 5.13 17.31
CA GLY A 150 23.83 4.09 18.24
C GLY A 150 23.13 2.75 17.98
N ASP A 151 22.22 2.34 18.88
CA ASP A 151 21.53 1.04 18.80
C ASP A 151 20.39 1.08 17.78
N PRO A 152 20.45 0.31 16.68
CA PRO A 152 19.39 0.25 15.68
C PRO A 152 18.04 -0.21 16.27
N LEU A 153 18.02 -1.09 17.28
CA LEU A 153 16.76 -1.60 17.85
C LEU A 153 15.98 -0.54 18.64
N SER A 154 16.61 0.61 18.92
CA SER A 154 15.98 1.74 19.60
C SER A 154 15.38 2.78 18.64
N SER A 155 15.61 2.62 17.33
CA SER A 155 15.12 3.55 16.31
C SER A 155 13.90 2.99 15.58
N ASP A 156 12.98 3.90 15.23
CA ASP A 156 11.85 3.68 14.34
C ASP A 156 11.98 4.48 13.03
N LEU A 157 13.08 5.24 12.86
CA LEU A 157 13.30 6.10 11.71
C LEU A 157 13.71 5.26 10.50
N THR A 158 12.73 4.97 9.64
CA THR A 158 12.93 4.31 8.36
C THR A 158 12.93 5.31 7.21
N GLY A 159 13.64 4.98 6.14
CA GLY A 159 13.64 5.76 4.91
C GLY A 159 13.99 4.90 3.70
N THR A 160 13.72 5.41 2.51
CA THR A 160 14.02 4.72 1.25
C THR A 160 15.33 5.23 0.67
N VAL A 161 16.23 4.33 0.27
CA VAL A 161 17.52 4.71 -0.30
C VAL A 161 17.34 5.38 -1.67
N TYR A 162 17.63 6.69 -1.73
CA TYR A 162 17.60 7.51 -2.95
C TYR A 162 18.72 7.15 -3.91
N GLU A 163 19.95 7.12 -3.39
CA GLU A 163 21.15 6.91 -4.19
C GLU A 163 22.31 6.45 -3.31
N ILE A 164 23.16 5.58 -3.84
CA ILE A 164 24.42 5.16 -3.22
C ILE A 164 25.59 5.54 -4.12
N LYS A 165 26.61 6.18 -3.53
CA LYS A 165 27.92 6.43 -4.14
C LYS A 165 29.04 5.93 -3.24
N ARG A 166 30.27 6.05 -3.74
CA ARG A 166 31.49 5.58 -3.06
C ARG A 166 31.64 6.06 -1.61
N HIS A 167 31.19 7.28 -1.29
CA HIS A 167 31.42 7.89 0.05
C HIS A 167 30.15 8.46 0.68
N TYR A 168 28.98 8.25 0.06
CA TYR A 168 27.72 8.67 0.64
C TYR A 168 26.55 7.82 0.19
N ILE A 169 25.53 7.80 1.02
CA ILE A 169 24.21 7.26 0.75
C ILE A 169 23.19 8.37 1.01
N THR A 170 22.26 8.57 0.08
CA THR A 170 21.15 9.52 0.24
C THR A 170 19.89 8.74 0.56
N VAL A 171 19.16 9.14 1.60
CA VAL A 171 17.91 8.50 2.03
C VAL A 171 16.78 9.53 1.96
N ALA A 172 15.65 9.09 1.41
CA ALA A 172 14.40 9.83 1.30
C ALA A 172 13.47 9.46 2.47
N PHE A 173 12.94 10.47 3.16
CA PHE A 173 11.99 10.33 4.26
C PHE A 173 10.66 10.98 3.89
N GLU A 174 9.54 10.34 4.23
CA GLU A 174 8.19 10.91 4.02
C GLU A 174 7.95 12.16 4.89
N ASN A 175 8.54 12.18 6.09
CA ASN A 175 8.43 13.29 7.03
C ASN A 175 9.80 13.88 7.32
N ALA A 176 9.82 15.15 7.76
CA ALA A 176 11.06 15.82 8.13
C ALA A 176 11.81 14.99 9.19
N PRO A 177 13.04 14.53 8.91
CA PRO A 177 13.75 13.64 9.81
C PRO A 177 14.13 14.38 11.10
N PRO A 178 14.20 13.67 12.23
CA PRO A 178 14.55 14.26 13.50
C PRO A 178 15.97 14.85 13.47
N LYS A 179 16.21 15.92 14.24
CA LYS A 179 17.50 16.63 14.24
C LYS A 179 18.71 15.74 14.54
N TRP A 180 18.52 14.64 15.28
CA TRP A 180 19.60 13.70 15.56
C TRP A 180 20.09 12.99 14.31
N ALA A 181 19.25 12.77 13.29
CA ALA A 181 19.63 12.14 12.04
C ALA A 181 20.57 13.02 11.19
N LEU A 182 20.74 14.30 11.56
CA LEU A 182 21.63 15.25 10.90
C LEU A 182 22.96 15.43 11.67
N ARG A 183 23.28 14.51 12.60
CA ARG A 183 24.52 14.52 13.38
C ARG A 183 25.54 13.55 12.79
N ASP A 184 26.69 13.47 13.46
CA ASP A 184 27.75 12.50 13.20
C ASP A 184 27.42 11.15 13.84
N ASN A 185 28.19 10.12 13.52
CA ASN A 185 28.07 8.77 14.07
C ASN A 185 26.69 8.11 13.85
N ILE A 186 26.07 8.43 12.70
CA ILE A 186 24.85 7.76 12.25
C ILE A 186 25.21 6.38 11.71
N ARG A 187 24.31 5.44 12.00
CA ARG A 187 24.32 4.09 11.50
C ARG A 187 23.09 3.86 10.63
N ILE A 188 23.27 3.20 9.51
CA ILE A 188 22.19 2.80 8.60
C ILE A 188 22.26 1.28 8.44
N ASP A 189 21.15 0.59 8.69
CA ASP A 189 21.00 -0.86 8.50
C ASP A 189 19.97 -1.16 7.41
N LEU A 190 20.21 -2.20 6.61
CA LEU A 190 19.20 -2.75 5.72
C LEU A 190 17.98 -3.19 6.55
N TYR A 191 16.78 -2.76 6.14
CA TYR A 191 15.54 -2.97 6.88
C TYR A 191 14.43 -3.59 6.04
N ILE A 192 13.63 -4.46 6.67
CA ILE A 192 12.56 -5.18 6.01
C ILE A 192 11.28 -4.36 6.03
N ASN A 193 10.59 -4.35 4.90
CA ASN A 193 9.35 -3.63 4.74
C ASN A 193 8.13 -4.49 5.08
N ASP A 194 7.50 -4.19 6.22
CA ASP A 194 6.24 -4.82 6.60
C ASP A 194 5.05 -4.44 5.69
N ILE A 195 5.18 -3.38 4.89
CA ILE A 195 4.11 -2.91 3.99
C ILE A 195 3.79 -3.97 2.92
N THR A 196 4.80 -4.69 2.42
CA THR A 196 4.57 -5.75 1.41
C THR A 196 3.66 -6.84 1.96
N PHE A 197 3.92 -7.30 3.20
CA PHE A 197 3.10 -8.30 3.87
C PHE A 197 1.67 -7.81 4.12
N LYS A 198 1.52 -6.57 4.59
CA LYS A 198 0.20 -5.94 4.79
C LYS A 198 -0.60 -5.87 3.49
N ARG A 199 0.00 -5.43 2.38
CA ARG A 199 -0.65 -5.39 1.06
C ARG A 199 -1.08 -6.77 0.58
N MET A 200 -0.24 -7.79 0.78
CA MET A 200 -0.61 -9.17 0.44
C MET A 200 -1.80 -9.66 1.28
N GLU A 201 -1.84 -9.36 2.58
CA GLU A 201 -2.97 -9.71 3.44
C GLU A 201 -4.25 -8.97 3.05
N GLU A 202 -4.17 -7.66 2.80
CA GLU A 202 -5.30 -6.83 2.32
C GLU A 202 -5.89 -7.39 1.02
N ASN A 203 -5.05 -7.74 0.05
CA ASN A 203 -5.47 -8.35 -1.22
C ASN A 203 -6.21 -9.69 -1.02
N LEU A 204 -5.79 -10.51 -0.05
CA LEU A 204 -6.47 -11.77 0.27
C LEU A 204 -7.85 -11.52 0.91
N LEU A 205 -7.97 -10.52 1.77
CA LEU A 205 -9.25 -10.13 2.36
C LEU A 205 -10.21 -9.55 1.31
N GLU A 206 -9.70 -8.75 0.36
CA GLU A 206 -10.49 -8.30 -0.79
C GLU A 206 -10.95 -9.49 -1.65
N LEU A 207 -10.07 -10.45 -1.89
CA LEU A 207 -10.38 -11.66 -2.67
C LEU A 207 -11.44 -12.53 -1.99
N LEU A 208 -11.44 -12.62 -0.65
CA LEU A 208 -12.45 -13.31 0.16
C LEU A 208 -13.86 -12.79 -0.11
N HIS A 209 -13.99 -11.48 -0.31
CA HIS A 209 -15.27 -10.79 -0.48
C HIS A 209 -15.46 -10.15 -1.86
N ALA A 210 -14.68 -10.61 -2.84
CA ALA A 210 -14.71 -10.12 -4.21
C ALA A 210 -16.13 -10.15 -4.80
N THR A 211 -16.45 -9.13 -5.60
CA THR A 211 -17.73 -9.01 -6.31
C THR A 211 -17.50 -8.78 -7.81
N GLY A 212 -18.57 -8.88 -8.59
CA GLY A 212 -18.55 -8.56 -10.03
C GLY A 212 -17.45 -9.27 -10.80
N ARG A 213 -16.66 -8.50 -11.56
CA ARG A 213 -15.59 -9.02 -12.41
C ARG A 213 -14.47 -9.70 -11.62
N THR A 214 -14.09 -9.12 -10.48
CA THR A 214 -13.03 -9.66 -9.61
C THR A 214 -13.42 -11.04 -9.07
N ARG A 215 -14.69 -11.23 -8.68
CA ARG A 215 -15.22 -12.55 -8.28
C ARG A 215 -15.10 -13.58 -9.41
N ALA A 216 -15.45 -13.21 -10.63
CA ALA A 216 -15.36 -14.09 -11.78
C ALA A 216 -13.91 -14.51 -12.06
N LEU A 217 -12.96 -13.56 -12.03
CA LEU A 217 -11.53 -13.85 -12.19
C LEU A 217 -10.98 -14.73 -11.07
N ARG A 218 -11.32 -14.42 -9.80
CA ARG A 218 -10.97 -15.26 -8.65
C ARG A 218 -11.46 -16.70 -8.85
N ASN A 219 -12.71 -16.87 -9.25
CA ASN A 219 -13.28 -18.20 -9.45
C ASN A 219 -12.57 -18.96 -10.58
N ILE A 220 -12.11 -18.26 -11.62
CA ILE A 220 -11.26 -18.87 -12.65
C ILE A 220 -9.91 -19.30 -12.07
N LEU A 221 -9.22 -18.42 -11.33
CA LEU A 221 -7.92 -18.71 -10.72
C LEU A 221 -7.98 -19.89 -9.72
N LEU A 222 -9.09 -20.00 -8.98
CA LEU A 222 -9.31 -21.10 -8.04
C LEU A 222 -9.92 -22.35 -8.69
N GLY A 223 -10.11 -22.37 -10.01
CA GLY A 223 -10.70 -23.51 -10.73
C GLY A 223 -12.16 -23.81 -10.37
N LEU A 224 -12.91 -22.82 -9.88
CA LEU A 224 -14.36 -22.86 -9.67
C LEU A 224 -15.14 -22.52 -10.95
N GLN A 225 -14.47 -21.89 -11.92
CA GLN A 225 -15.03 -21.50 -13.21
C GLN A 225 -13.98 -21.72 -14.31
N THR A 226 -14.41 -22.11 -15.50
CA THR A 226 -13.54 -22.23 -16.68
C THR A 226 -13.42 -20.86 -17.36
N PRO A 227 -12.23 -20.42 -17.79
CA PRO A 227 -12.08 -19.20 -18.57
C PRO A 227 -12.78 -19.34 -19.93
N SER A 228 -13.29 -18.23 -20.44
CA SER A 228 -13.85 -18.16 -21.78
C SER A 228 -12.77 -18.49 -22.83
N PRO A 229 -13.11 -19.25 -23.89
CA PRO A 229 -12.14 -19.54 -24.94
C PRO A 229 -11.70 -18.24 -25.62
N ALA A 230 -10.38 -18.07 -25.81
CA ALA A 230 -9.84 -16.95 -26.54
C ALA A 230 -10.28 -17.02 -28.01
N LYS A 231 -10.70 -15.89 -28.58
CA LYS A 231 -11.05 -15.75 -29.99
C LYS A 231 -10.00 -14.87 -30.67
N PRO A 232 -8.94 -15.45 -31.28
CA PRO A 232 -7.80 -14.70 -31.76
C PRO A 232 -8.23 -13.55 -32.67
N LEU A 233 -7.68 -12.36 -32.41
CA LEU A 233 -7.98 -11.16 -33.20
C LEU A 233 -6.88 -10.90 -34.21
N SER A 234 -7.28 -10.47 -35.41
CA SER A 234 -6.33 -9.95 -36.39
C SER A 234 -5.82 -8.59 -35.94
N PHE A 235 -4.53 -8.35 -36.17
CA PHE A 235 -3.90 -7.07 -35.89
C PHE A 235 -2.76 -6.84 -36.88
N THR A 236 -2.34 -5.59 -37.00
CA THR A 236 -1.16 -5.22 -37.80
C THR A 236 -0.03 -4.90 -36.82
N PRO A 237 1.04 -5.72 -36.76
CA PRO A 237 2.17 -5.46 -35.89
C PRO A 237 2.80 -4.10 -36.17
N ARG A 238 3.15 -3.35 -35.13
CA ARG A 238 4.03 -2.17 -35.25
C ARG A 238 5.48 -2.61 -35.35
N ASP A 239 5.91 -3.58 -34.54
CA ASP A 239 7.23 -4.20 -34.69
C ASP A 239 7.21 -5.29 -35.78
N THR A 240 7.78 -4.97 -36.93
CA THR A 240 7.87 -5.88 -38.09
C THR A 240 8.82 -7.07 -37.87
N ARG A 241 9.60 -7.07 -36.78
CA ARG A 241 10.55 -8.14 -36.45
C ARG A 241 9.91 -9.27 -35.62
N LEU A 242 8.64 -9.16 -35.26
CA LEU A 242 7.95 -10.18 -34.48
C LEU A 242 7.81 -11.48 -35.27
N ASN A 243 8.26 -12.57 -34.67
CA ASN A 243 8.14 -13.89 -35.29
C ASN A 243 6.69 -14.42 -35.22
N PRO A 244 6.34 -15.48 -35.98
CA PRO A 244 4.99 -16.02 -36.01
C PRO A 244 4.45 -16.49 -34.64
N ALA A 245 5.32 -16.99 -33.76
CA ALA A 245 4.91 -17.43 -32.43
C ALA A 245 4.51 -16.25 -31.53
N GLN A 246 5.26 -15.14 -31.59
CA GLN A 246 4.92 -13.90 -30.88
C GLN A 246 3.61 -13.30 -31.42
N GLN A 247 3.43 -13.25 -32.74
CA GLN A 247 2.21 -12.76 -33.36
C GLN A 247 0.99 -13.61 -32.96
N LYS A 248 1.12 -14.94 -32.95
CA LYS A 248 0.07 -15.85 -32.47
C LYS A 248 -0.27 -15.62 -31.00
N ALA A 249 0.73 -15.41 -30.15
CA ALA A 249 0.52 -15.11 -28.73
C ALA A 249 -0.22 -13.77 -28.54
N ILE A 250 0.16 -12.73 -29.26
CA ILE A 250 -0.51 -11.42 -29.21
C ILE A 250 -1.95 -11.53 -29.71
N SER A 251 -2.17 -12.17 -30.87
CA SER A 251 -3.51 -12.37 -31.43
C SER A 251 -4.44 -13.10 -30.46
N GLY A 252 -3.95 -14.16 -29.80
CA GLY A 252 -4.70 -14.88 -28.77
C GLY A 252 -4.98 -14.04 -27.53
N ALA A 253 -4.00 -13.27 -27.06
CA ALA A 253 -4.15 -12.39 -25.91
C ALA A 253 -5.20 -11.28 -26.15
N LEU A 254 -5.13 -10.60 -27.30
CA LEU A 254 -6.09 -9.57 -27.71
C LEU A 254 -7.54 -10.08 -27.74
N GLY A 255 -7.70 -11.37 -28.01
CA GLY A 255 -8.96 -12.10 -28.11
C GLY A 255 -9.42 -12.79 -26.83
N SER A 256 -8.69 -12.64 -25.72
CA SER A 256 -9.03 -13.25 -24.44
C SER A 256 -9.70 -12.24 -23.53
N ASN A 257 -10.88 -12.59 -23.01
CA ASN A 257 -11.61 -11.74 -22.07
C ASN A 257 -11.19 -11.97 -20.62
N ASP A 258 -10.68 -13.17 -20.31
CA ASP A 258 -10.48 -13.66 -18.94
C ASP A 258 -9.01 -13.68 -18.50
N LEU A 259 -8.28 -14.66 -19.01
CA LEU A 259 -6.89 -14.89 -18.68
C LEU A 259 -6.20 -15.44 -19.92
N PHE A 260 -4.99 -14.96 -20.19
CA PHE A 260 -4.16 -15.49 -21.26
C PHE A 260 -2.72 -15.62 -20.77
N LEU A 261 -2.14 -16.81 -20.94
CA LEU A 261 -0.78 -17.10 -20.48
C LEU A 261 0.16 -17.13 -21.67
N ILE A 262 1.10 -16.20 -21.70
CA ILE A 262 2.20 -16.19 -22.68
C ILE A 262 3.44 -16.76 -21.99
N HIS A 263 3.85 -17.95 -22.40
CA HIS A 263 5.10 -18.55 -21.93
C HIS A 263 6.24 -18.19 -22.90
N GLY A 264 7.27 -17.50 -22.39
CA GLY A 264 8.47 -17.18 -23.16
C GLY A 264 9.76 -17.63 -22.45
N PRO A 265 10.47 -18.63 -22.97
CA PRO A 265 11.81 -19.00 -22.50
C PRO A 265 12.82 -17.83 -22.50
N PRO A 266 14.00 -17.96 -21.87
CA PRO A 266 15.05 -16.95 -21.93
C PRO A 266 15.40 -16.56 -23.39
N GLY A 267 15.62 -15.27 -23.65
CA GLY A 267 15.99 -14.77 -24.99
C GLY A 267 14.86 -14.69 -26.03
N THR A 268 13.66 -15.17 -25.76
CA THR A 268 12.55 -15.24 -26.76
C THR A 268 11.79 -13.93 -27.02
N GLY A 269 12.31 -12.79 -26.55
CA GLY A 269 11.70 -11.49 -26.81
C GLY A 269 10.38 -11.23 -26.07
N LYS A 270 10.17 -11.79 -24.87
CA LYS A 270 8.99 -11.56 -24.00
C LYS A 270 8.60 -10.09 -23.90
N THR A 271 9.58 -9.23 -23.59
CA THR A 271 9.34 -7.79 -23.45
C THR A 271 8.86 -7.19 -24.77
N SER A 272 9.45 -7.57 -25.91
CA SER A 272 8.97 -7.08 -27.22
C SER A 272 7.54 -7.51 -27.50
N THR A 273 7.17 -8.76 -27.16
CA THR A 273 5.80 -9.27 -27.28
C THR A 273 4.82 -8.48 -26.39
N LEU A 274 5.20 -8.20 -25.14
CA LEU A 274 4.37 -7.42 -24.20
C LEU A 274 4.18 -5.97 -24.67
N ILE A 275 5.25 -5.33 -25.14
CA ILE A 275 5.19 -3.95 -25.65
C ILE A 275 4.23 -3.88 -26.83
N GLU A 276 4.34 -4.79 -27.79
CA GLU A 276 3.40 -4.84 -28.92
C GLU A 276 1.95 -5.05 -28.44
N LEU A 277 1.71 -5.97 -27.50
CA LEU A 277 0.38 -6.19 -26.96
C LEU A 277 -0.22 -4.92 -26.33
N ILE A 278 0.56 -4.20 -25.51
CA ILE A 278 0.15 -2.92 -24.91
C ILE A 278 -0.18 -1.89 -25.99
N LEU A 279 0.65 -1.78 -27.04
CA LEU A 279 0.41 -0.86 -28.15
C LEU A 279 -0.85 -1.19 -28.95
N GLN A 280 -1.18 -2.48 -29.10
CA GLN A 280 -2.40 -2.91 -29.77
C GLN A 280 -3.65 -2.67 -28.92
N GLU A 281 -3.60 -2.92 -27.60
CA GLU A 281 -4.73 -2.63 -26.70
C GLU A 281 -5.01 -1.13 -26.59
N THR A 282 -3.97 -0.30 -26.44
CA THR A 282 -4.11 1.17 -26.43
C THR A 282 -4.66 1.69 -27.77
N LYS A 283 -4.21 1.14 -28.91
CA LYS A 283 -4.78 1.46 -30.24
C LYS A 283 -6.28 1.11 -30.34
N ARG A 284 -6.76 0.11 -29.60
CA ARG A 284 -8.18 -0.26 -29.49
C ARG A 284 -8.97 0.60 -28.49
N GLY A 285 -8.35 1.64 -27.92
CA GLY A 285 -8.96 2.53 -26.93
C GLY A 285 -9.04 1.93 -25.53
N GLN A 286 -8.34 0.83 -25.24
CA GLN A 286 -8.25 0.27 -23.89
C GLN A 286 -7.19 0.99 -23.08
N LYS A 287 -7.44 1.11 -21.77
CA LYS A 287 -6.43 1.55 -20.79
C LYS A 287 -5.76 0.34 -20.18
N VAL A 288 -4.43 0.38 -20.06
CA VAL A 288 -3.63 -0.78 -19.67
C VAL A 288 -2.92 -0.54 -18.35
N LEU A 289 -3.16 -1.41 -17.37
CA LEU A 289 -2.30 -1.54 -16.19
C LEU A 289 -1.26 -2.62 -16.45
N ALA A 290 0.01 -2.23 -16.56
CA ALA A 290 1.13 -3.13 -16.76
C ALA A 290 1.95 -3.24 -15.47
N THR A 291 2.03 -4.44 -14.89
CA THR A 291 2.74 -4.69 -13.64
C THR A 291 3.91 -5.64 -13.82
N ALA A 292 4.92 -5.51 -12.95
CA ALA A 292 6.00 -6.47 -12.82
C ALA A 292 6.50 -6.54 -11.36
N ASP A 293 7.28 -7.58 -11.05
CA ASP A 293 7.75 -7.85 -9.70
C ASP A 293 8.88 -6.90 -9.25
N SER A 294 9.67 -6.37 -10.19
CA SER A 294 10.80 -5.46 -9.89
C SER A 294 10.70 -4.12 -10.60
N ASN A 295 11.22 -3.06 -9.96
CA ASN A 295 11.29 -1.73 -10.56
C ASN A 295 12.04 -1.75 -11.89
N THR A 296 13.15 -2.48 -11.96
CA THR A 296 13.94 -2.64 -13.20
C THR A 296 13.12 -3.23 -14.34
N ALA A 297 12.27 -4.23 -14.07
CA ALA A 297 11.41 -4.80 -15.10
C ALA A 297 10.37 -3.80 -15.60
N VAL A 298 9.78 -3.02 -14.69
CA VAL A 298 8.83 -1.95 -15.04
C VAL A 298 9.50 -0.85 -15.86
N ASP A 299 10.68 -0.40 -15.45
CA ASP A 299 11.45 0.66 -16.11
C ASP A 299 11.95 0.21 -17.50
N ASN A 300 12.27 -1.08 -17.67
CA ASN A 300 12.56 -1.67 -18.97
C ASN A 300 11.35 -1.68 -19.92
N MET A 301 10.13 -1.83 -19.40
CA MET A 301 8.91 -1.67 -20.20
C MET A 301 8.65 -0.20 -20.52
N LEU A 302 8.75 0.66 -19.51
CA LEU A 302 8.53 2.10 -19.62
C LEU A 302 9.47 2.75 -20.65
N SER A 303 10.77 2.44 -20.60
CA SER A 303 11.75 2.98 -21.56
C SER A 303 11.42 2.63 -23.01
N ARG A 304 10.90 1.43 -23.28
CA ARG A 304 10.46 1.03 -24.63
C ARG A 304 9.14 1.65 -25.04
N LEU A 305 8.22 1.87 -24.09
CA LEU A 305 6.95 2.55 -24.36
C LEU A 305 7.13 4.06 -24.57
N ALA A 306 8.14 4.66 -23.94
CA ALA A 306 8.46 6.08 -24.02
C ALA A 306 8.77 6.58 -25.44
N ASP A 307 9.15 5.67 -26.36
CA ASP A 307 9.38 5.98 -27.78
C ASP A 307 8.07 6.21 -28.55
N TYR A 308 6.92 5.89 -27.95
CA TYR A 308 5.60 6.03 -28.55
C TYR A 308 4.84 7.20 -27.93
N LYS A 309 3.96 7.83 -28.73
CA LYS A 309 3.07 8.89 -28.29
C LYS A 309 1.90 8.32 -27.48
N LEU A 310 2.17 7.98 -26.21
CA LEU A 310 1.20 7.50 -25.23
C LEU A 310 1.26 8.37 -23.97
N ASN A 311 0.12 8.56 -23.32
CA ASN A 311 0.05 9.09 -21.97
C ASN A 311 0.42 8.00 -20.98
N ILE A 312 1.65 8.03 -20.47
CA ILE A 312 2.19 6.99 -19.60
C ILE A 312 2.35 7.52 -18.18
N VAL A 313 1.89 6.75 -17.20
CA VAL A 313 2.06 7.03 -15.77
C VAL A 313 2.81 5.87 -15.11
N ARG A 314 3.90 6.17 -14.41
CA ARG A 314 4.63 5.22 -13.57
C ARG A 314 4.29 5.48 -12.10
N ILE A 315 3.59 4.55 -11.46
CA ILE A 315 3.28 4.58 -10.03
C ILE A 315 4.43 3.96 -9.26
N GLY A 316 4.95 4.67 -8.26
CA GLY A 316 6.03 4.21 -7.41
C GLY A 316 6.88 5.38 -6.94
N HIS A 317 7.62 5.17 -5.86
CA HIS A 317 8.51 6.20 -5.32
C HIS A 317 9.51 6.63 -6.41
N PRO A 318 9.67 7.94 -6.73
CA PRO A 318 10.50 8.40 -7.84
C PRO A 318 11.97 7.99 -7.74
N VAL A 319 12.43 7.74 -6.51
CA VAL A 319 13.73 7.16 -6.15
C VAL A 319 13.97 5.80 -6.79
N ARG A 320 12.93 4.99 -6.90
CA ARG A 320 12.99 3.63 -7.44
C ARG A 320 12.87 3.61 -8.96
N ILE A 321 12.74 4.77 -9.59
CA ILE A 321 12.60 4.95 -11.03
C ILE A 321 13.91 5.51 -11.57
N ALA A 322 14.40 4.95 -12.66
CA ALA A 322 15.57 5.46 -13.36
C ALA A 322 15.42 6.97 -13.67
N GLU A 323 16.48 7.75 -13.46
CA GLU A 323 16.48 9.22 -13.56
C GLU A 323 15.84 9.73 -14.87
N ALA A 324 16.23 9.17 -16.01
CA ALA A 324 15.70 9.53 -17.34
C ALA A 324 14.18 9.27 -17.49
N LEU A 325 13.61 8.41 -16.63
CA LEU A 325 12.21 8.00 -16.62
C LEU A 325 11.38 8.66 -15.51
N GLN A 326 12.01 9.41 -14.59
CA GLN A 326 11.30 10.08 -13.47
C GLN A 326 10.21 11.06 -13.95
N LYS A 327 10.36 11.62 -15.16
CA LYS A 327 9.35 12.48 -15.80
C LYS A 327 7.99 11.78 -16.04
N TYR A 328 7.97 10.45 -16.07
CA TYR A 328 6.74 9.66 -16.17
C TYR A 328 6.16 9.28 -14.80
N SER A 329 6.88 9.56 -13.71
CA SER A 329 6.40 9.22 -12.37
C SER A 329 5.15 10.01 -12.01
N ILE A 330 4.22 9.38 -11.30
CA ILE A 330 2.97 10.02 -10.89
C ILE A 330 3.23 11.31 -10.07
N HIS A 331 4.28 11.33 -9.25
CA HIS A 331 4.66 12.50 -8.46
C HIS A 331 5.18 13.65 -9.32
N PHE A 332 6.01 13.35 -10.34
CA PHE A 332 6.44 14.37 -11.29
C PHE A 332 5.26 14.95 -12.05
N LEU A 333 4.37 14.09 -12.57
CA LEU A 333 3.17 14.52 -13.29
C LEU A 333 2.24 15.38 -12.41
N TYR A 334 2.11 15.01 -11.13
CA TYR A 334 1.39 15.80 -10.14
C TYR A 334 2.05 17.17 -9.92
N GLU A 335 3.37 17.25 -9.77
CA GLU A 335 4.07 18.53 -9.64
C GLU A 335 3.90 19.46 -10.85
N GLN A 336 3.75 18.90 -12.05
CA GLN A 336 3.49 19.65 -13.28
C GLN A 336 2.01 19.98 -13.50
N HIS A 337 1.10 19.42 -12.72
CA HIS A 337 -0.34 19.66 -12.89
C HIS A 337 -0.72 21.10 -12.47
N VAL A 338 -1.55 21.75 -13.28
CA VAL A 338 -1.88 23.18 -13.13
C VAL A 338 -2.49 23.54 -11.77
N GLU A 339 -3.30 22.64 -11.20
CA GLU A 339 -3.96 22.86 -9.91
C GLU A 339 -3.01 22.72 -8.70
N THR A 340 -1.83 22.12 -8.89
CA THR A 340 -0.89 21.81 -7.79
C THR A 340 -0.28 23.06 -7.17
N LEU A 341 -0.19 24.16 -7.92
CA LEU A 341 0.28 25.44 -7.38
C LEU A 341 -0.62 25.93 -6.23
N SER A 342 -1.95 25.88 -6.41
CA SER A 342 -2.91 26.29 -5.39
C SER A 342 -2.88 25.40 -4.15
N LEU A 343 -2.57 24.11 -4.31
CA LEU A 343 -2.41 23.19 -3.19
C LEU A 343 -1.14 23.48 -2.41
N LYS A 344 -0.02 23.80 -3.08
CA LYS A 344 1.23 24.20 -2.41
C LYS A 344 1.02 25.43 -1.52
N GLU A 345 0.27 26.43 -1.99
CA GLU A 345 -0.11 27.60 -1.19
C GLU A 345 -0.97 27.21 0.02
N GLY A 346 -1.97 26.35 -0.18
CA GLY A 346 -2.80 25.84 0.92
C GLY A 346 -2.01 25.10 2.00
N TRP A 347 -1.03 24.29 1.61
CA TRP A 347 -0.14 23.59 2.54
C TRP A 347 0.81 24.53 3.28
N GLN A 348 1.29 25.60 2.63
CA GLN A 348 2.07 26.64 3.30
C GLN A 348 1.22 27.38 4.34
N GLU A 349 -0.04 27.68 4.04
CA GLU A 349 -0.95 28.29 5.01
C GLU A 349 -1.18 27.36 6.21
N ILE A 350 -1.31 26.04 6.00
CA ILE A 350 -1.40 25.07 7.10
C ILE A 350 -0.14 25.11 7.98
N LYS A 351 1.06 25.17 7.38
CA LYS A 351 2.32 25.29 8.13
C LYS A 351 2.32 26.55 9.02
N GLU A 352 1.84 27.67 8.51
CA GLU A 352 1.74 28.90 9.28
C GLU A 352 0.64 28.81 10.36
N MET A 353 -0.53 28.27 10.04
CA MET A 353 -1.59 28.02 11.03
C MET A 353 -1.11 27.10 12.16
N ALA A 354 -0.30 26.08 11.85
CA ALA A 354 0.29 25.19 12.84
C ALA A 354 1.27 25.94 13.76
N ARG A 355 2.12 26.82 13.20
CA ARG A 355 2.98 27.71 13.99
C ARG A 355 2.18 28.59 14.95
N GLN A 356 1.09 29.19 14.47
CA GLN A 356 0.21 30.01 15.31
C GLN A 356 -0.52 29.17 16.37
N ARG A 357 -0.99 27.97 16.02
CA ARG A 357 -1.60 27.02 16.96
C ARG A 357 -0.64 26.66 18.09
N ASP A 358 0.64 26.46 17.77
CA ASP A 358 1.66 26.02 18.72
C ASP A 358 2.06 27.11 19.74
N LEU A 359 1.61 28.35 19.54
CA LEU A 359 1.63 29.40 20.57
C LEU A 359 0.62 29.14 21.70
N TYR A 360 -0.42 28.33 21.45
CA TYR A 360 -1.40 27.94 22.45
C TYR A 360 -0.99 26.67 23.22
N SER A 361 -1.55 26.51 24.41
CA SER A 361 -1.29 25.35 25.25
C SER A 361 -1.97 24.08 24.70
N LYS A 362 -1.19 23.14 24.14
CA LYS A 362 -1.70 21.81 23.73
C LYS A 362 -2.36 21.06 24.91
N PRO A 363 -3.59 20.52 24.78
CA PRO A 363 -4.30 19.81 25.84
C PRO A 363 -3.81 18.36 25.99
N THR A 364 -2.57 18.18 26.45
CA THR A 364 -2.03 16.85 26.77
C THR A 364 -2.77 16.20 27.93
N GLN A 365 -2.72 14.87 28.06
CA GLN A 365 -3.42 14.14 29.14
C GLN A 365 -3.13 14.69 30.54
N ALA A 366 -1.86 15.07 30.79
CA ALA A 366 -1.45 15.70 32.05
C ALA A 366 -2.04 17.11 32.22
N ARG A 367 -2.04 17.93 31.15
CA ARG A 367 -2.50 19.33 31.19
C ARG A 367 -4.03 19.43 31.23
N SER A 368 -4.71 18.58 30.47
CA SER A 368 -6.18 18.49 30.44
C SER A 368 -6.74 17.74 31.65
N ARG A 369 -5.90 17.06 32.44
CA ARG A 369 -6.30 16.18 33.55
C ARG A 369 -7.34 15.14 33.09
N GLY A 370 -7.16 14.60 31.89
CA GLY A 370 -8.06 13.61 31.29
C GLY A 370 -9.39 14.17 30.75
N MET A 371 -9.58 15.49 30.71
CA MET A 371 -10.77 16.07 30.07
C MET A 371 -10.75 15.87 28.55
N SER A 372 -11.92 15.57 27.98
CA SER A 372 -12.12 15.57 26.52
C SER A 372 -12.10 16.99 25.95
N HIS A 373 -11.84 17.10 24.64
CA HIS A 373 -11.89 18.38 23.93
C HIS A 373 -13.24 19.08 24.08
N ASP A 374 -14.35 18.34 23.93
CA ASP A 374 -15.71 18.88 24.11
C ASP A 374 -15.95 19.42 25.52
N ARG A 375 -15.41 18.76 26.54
CA ARG A 375 -15.52 19.20 27.93
C ARG A 375 -14.78 20.52 28.14
N ILE A 376 -13.57 20.64 27.60
CA ILE A 376 -12.76 21.87 27.67
C ILE A 376 -13.49 23.02 26.98
N LEU A 377 -13.97 22.81 25.74
CA LEU A 377 -14.72 23.81 24.98
C LEU A 377 -16.01 24.24 25.71
N SER A 378 -16.75 23.28 26.29
CA SER A 378 -17.97 23.55 27.05
C SER A 378 -17.72 24.37 28.32
N LEU A 379 -16.65 24.05 29.07
CA LEU A 379 -16.30 24.77 30.29
C LEU A 379 -15.89 26.22 30.00
N VAL A 380 -15.06 26.44 28.96
CA VAL A 380 -14.70 27.79 28.51
C VAL A 380 -15.93 28.57 28.08
N HIS A 381 -16.85 27.96 27.32
CA HIS A 381 -18.07 28.62 26.89
C HIS A 381 -18.98 29.01 28.07
N LYS A 382 -19.04 28.18 29.11
CA LYS A 382 -19.79 28.43 30.35
C LYS A 382 -19.05 29.35 31.34
N GLY A 383 -17.86 29.85 30.99
CA GLY A 383 -17.02 30.66 31.89
C GLY A 383 -16.52 29.90 33.13
N LYS A 384 -16.55 28.57 33.12
CA LYS A 384 -16.14 27.70 34.24
C LYS A 384 -14.72 27.20 34.04
N THR A 385 -14.03 26.93 35.15
CA THR A 385 -12.71 26.30 35.16
C THR A 385 -12.77 24.90 35.78
N GLN A 386 -11.67 24.15 35.68
CA GLN A 386 -11.48 22.86 36.33
C GLN A 386 -10.48 23.07 37.47
N ARG A 387 -10.73 22.41 38.61
CA ARG A 387 -9.84 22.49 39.78
C ARG A 387 -8.39 22.21 39.37
N GLY A 388 -7.50 23.15 39.66
CA GLY A 388 -6.06 23.07 39.37
C GLY A 388 -5.65 23.40 37.92
N ILE A 389 -6.53 24.03 37.14
CA ILE A 389 -6.21 24.60 35.83
C ILE A 389 -6.67 26.07 35.82
N SER A 390 -5.78 27.00 35.47
CA SER A 390 -6.11 28.43 35.44
C SER A 390 -7.09 28.76 34.30
N LYS A 391 -7.78 29.89 34.41
CA LYS A 391 -8.72 30.35 33.36
C LYS A 391 -7.99 30.60 32.05
N GLU A 392 -6.81 31.21 32.11
CA GLU A 392 -5.94 31.52 30.97
C GLU A 392 -5.47 30.22 30.29
N THR A 393 -5.06 29.23 31.08
CA THR A 393 -4.66 27.92 30.56
C THR A 393 -5.83 27.23 29.87
N MET A 394 -7.02 27.30 30.44
CA MET A 394 -8.22 26.70 29.86
C MET A 394 -8.64 27.39 28.56
N GLN A 395 -8.57 28.73 28.50
CA GLN A 395 -8.82 29.50 27.28
C GLN A 395 -7.76 29.23 26.20
N SER A 396 -6.49 29.10 26.60
CA SER A 396 -5.39 28.74 25.71
C SER A 396 -5.59 27.34 25.12
N MET A 397 -5.96 26.34 25.93
CA MET A 397 -6.31 25.00 25.44
C MET A 397 -7.52 25.01 24.50
N ALA A 398 -8.58 25.77 24.81
CA ALA A 398 -9.73 25.88 23.91
C ALA A 398 -9.37 26.55 22.58
N SER A 399 -8.47 27.55 22.59
CA SER A 399 -7.95 28.19 21.37
C SER A 399 -7.10 27.22 20.55
N TRP A 400 -6.27 26.41 21.22
CA TRP A 400 -5.52 25.32 20.59
C TRP A 400 -6.45 24.33 19.90
N ILE A 401 -7.51 23.85 20.58
CA ILE A 401 -8.47 22.88 20.03
C ILE A 401 -9.15 23.44 18.79
N LYS A 402 -9.69 24.66 18.86
CA LYS A 402 -10.36 25.31 17.71
C LYS A 402 -9.41 25.52 16.52
N ALA A 403 -8.17 25.93 16.80
CA ALA A 403 -7.15 26.08 15.77
C ALA A 403 -6.79 24.73 15.15
N ASN A 404 -6.66 23.66 15.96
CA ASN A 404 -6.41 22.31 15.46
C ASN A 404 -7.58 21.80 14.60
N GLU A 405 -8.82 21.92 15.03
CA GLU A 405 -10.01 21.52 14.24
C GLU A 405 -10.12 22.28 12.91
N LYS A 406 -9.68 23.54 12.87
CA LYS A 406 -9.61 24.32 11.63
C LYS A 406 -8.51 23.81 10.70
N ILE A 407 -7.33 23.50 11.26
CA ILE A 407 -6.23 22.88 10.52
C ILE A 407 -6.67 21.51 9.98
N ASP A 408 -7.23 20.64 10.81
CA ASP A 408 -7.64 19.29 10.43
C ASP A 408 -8.65 19.30 9.26
N ARG A 409 -9.65 20.18 9.31
CA ARG A 409 -10.60 20.37 8.18
C ARG A 409 -9.90 20.82 6.91
N LYS A 410 -8.95 21.76 7.01
CA LYS A 410 -8.21 22.26 5.85
C LYS A 410 -7.28 21.19 5.27
N VAL A 411 -6.60 20.44 6.13
CA VAL A 411 -5.78 19.26 5.75
C VAL A 411 -6.63 18.28 4.97
N GLN A 412 -7.80 17.90 5.50
CA GLN A 412 -8.71 16.97 4.83
C GLN A 412 -9.13 17.47 3.44
N THR A 413 -9.55 18.74 3.33
CA THR A 413 -9.94 19.31 2.03
C THR A 413 -8.79 19.35 1.02
N LEU A 414 -7.55 19.64 1.45
CA LEU A 414 -6.40 19.62 0.55
C LEU A 414 -6.02 18.20 0.13
N GLN A 415 -6.11 17.23 1.04
CA GLN A 415 -5.88 15.81 0.74
C GLN A 415 -6.91 15.26 -0.26
N GLU A 416 -8.18 15.63 -0.12
CA GLU A 416 -9.24 15.25 -1.06
C GLU A 416 -8.94 15.80 -2.46
N LYS A 417 -8.57 17.09 -2.58
CA LYS A 417 -8.17 17.69 -3.86
C LYS A 417 -6.92 17.07 -4.45
N GLU A 418 -5.94 16.76 -3.62
CA GLU A 418 -4.72 16.05 -4.05
C GLU A 418 -5.05 14.67 -4.62
N ALA A 419 -5.91 13.91 -3.95
CA ALA A 419 -6.40 12.62 -4.43
C ALA A 419 -7.14 12.75 -5.78
N GLU A 420 -7.98 13.77 -5.95
CA GLU A 420 -8.67 14.03 -7.23
C GLU A 420 -7.72 14.30 -8.40
N ILE A 421 -6.58 14.96 -8.16
CA ILE A 421 -5.56 15.19 -9.19
C ILE A 421 -4.87 13.88 -9.54
N TYR A 422 -4.48 13.07 -8.54
CA TYR A 422 -3.89 11.74 -8.79
C TYR A 422 -4.84 10.85 -9.59
N ASP A 423 -6.12 10.80 -9.21
CA ASP A 423 -7.15 10.04 -9.92
C ASP A 423 -7.32 10.52 -11.37
N ARG A 424 -7.23 11.83 -11.61
CA ARG A 424 -7.27 12.39 -12.97
C ARG A 424 -6.06 11.99 -13.79
N ILE A 425 -4.85 12.09 -13.24
CA ILE A 425 -3.61 11.65 -13.90
C ILE A 425 -3.70 10.17 -14.29
N ILE A 426 -4.14 9.31 -13.38
CA ILE A 426 -4.32 7.87 -13.64
C ILE A 426 -5.41 7.64 -14.67
N ARG A 427 -6.54 8.33 -14.54
CA ARG A 427 -7.67 8.19 -15.47
C ARG A 427 -7.29 8.63 -16.87
N ASP A 428 -6.49 9.66 -17.05
CA ASP A 428 -6.15 10.18 -18.39
C ASP A 428 -4.97 9.43 -19.04
N ALA A 429 -4.37 8.48 -18.32
CA ALA A 429 -3.31 7.61 -18.83
C ALA A 429 -3.84 6.55 -19.80
N ASP A 430 -3.09 6.31 -20.87
CA ASP A 430 -3.25 5.16 -21.75
C ASP A 430 -2.65 3.91 -21.09
N VAL A 431 -1.50 4.08 -20.43
CA VAL A 431 -0.77 3.00 -19.75
C VAL A 431 -0.33 3.45 -18.37
N VAL A 432 -0.71 2.67 -17.36
CA VAL A 432 -0.21 2.78 -15.99
C VAL A 432 0.77 1.65 -15.74
N LEU A 433 1.98 1.99 -15.31
CA LEU A 433 3.03 1.04 -14.96
C LEU A 433 3.27 1.06 -13.46
N ALA A 434 3.27 -0.11 -12.82
CA ALA A 434 3.46 -0.22 -11.38
C ALA A 434 4.24 -1.49 -11.01
N THR A 435 4.93 -1.45 -9.88
CA THR A 435 5.41 -2.68 -9.23
C THR A 435 4.32 -3.26 -8.35
N ASN A 436 4.42 -4.55 -8.02
CA ASN A 436 3.57 -5.20 -7.02
C ASN A 436 3.93 -4.78 -5.57
N SER A 437 4.97 -3.94 -5.41
CA SER A 437 5.62 -3.59 -4.15
C SER A 437 5.05 -2.37 -3.47
#